data_AF-A0A378V1I7-F1
#
_entry.id   AF-A0A378V1I7-F1
#
_cell.length_a   1.000
_cell.length_b   1.000
_cell.length_c   1.000
_cell.angle_alpha   90.00
_cell.angle_beta   90.00
_cell.angle_gamma   90.00
#
_symmetry.space_group_name_H-M   'P 1'
#
loop_
_entity.id
_entity.type
_entity.pdbx_description
1 polymer ?
#
loop_
_entity_poly.entity_id
_entity_poly.type
_entity_poly.pdbx_seq_one_letter_code
_entity_poly.pdbx_strand_id
1 'polypeptide(L)'
;MASPRLVATFAALSGLLLACSPSTPAPESQTSDTKPLSTHAPMPAAPVCDVNTLSPRDKLAQLLTVGVKDADDARSVVSSQHVGGIMIGSWTDLSMVNEASLRDISAAGPLPLAVTVDEEGGRVSRLSSLIGEQPSARVLAQTKSVDEVYGIALDRGKKMRALGITVDFAPVVDVTSDADDTVIGDRSFGDDPAKVTEYAGAYARGLREAGVLPVLKHFPGHGHGSGDSHTGSVTTPPLEELKGNDLVPYATLTAQARLR
;
A
#
# COMPACT_ATOMS: atom_id res chain seq x y z
N MET A 1 -1.90 73.43 -0.36
CA MET A 1 -0.93 74.55 -0.29
C MET A 1 0.46 73.96 -0.26
N ALA A 2 1.32 74.46 -1.16
CA ALA A 2 2.79 74.51 -1.14
C ALA A 2 3.64 73.34 -0.58
N SER A 3 4.43 72.76 -1.49
CA SER A 3 5.80 72.20 -1.30
C SER A 3 6.75 73.22 -0.60
N PRO A 4 8.02 72.93 -0.18
CA PRO A 4 8.96 72.02 -0.84
C PRO A 4 10.01 71.27 0.02
N ARG A 5 10.76 70.45 -0.73
CA ARG A 5 12.02 69.73 -0.47
C ARG A 5 13.11 70.59 0.18
N LEU A 6 13.98 69.95 0.97
CA LEU A 6 15.39 70.34 1.07
C LEU A 6 16.28 69.10 0.99
N VAL A 7 17.15 69.12 -0.02
CA VAL A 7 18.33 68.26 -0.18
C VAL A 7 19.51 68.99 0.46
N ALA A 8 20.33 68.30 1.23
CA ALA A 8 21.67 68.77 1.58
C ALA A 8 22.63 67.58 1.63
N THR A 9 23.45 67.49 0.59
CA THR A 9 24.69 66.72 0.52
C THR A 9 25.80 67.46 1.29
N PHE A 10 26.60 66.73 2.06
CA PHE A 10 27.97 67.14 2.38
C PHE A 10 28.92 65.93 2.31
N ALA A 11 30.09 66.20 1.76
CA ALA A 11 31.10 65.25 1.30
C ALA A 11 32.24 65.08 2.31
N ALA A 12 32.97 63.96 2.15
CA ALA A 12 34.37 63.69 2.54
C ALA A 12 34.65 63.66 4.06
N LEU A 13 35.68 62.99 4.61
CA LEU A 13 36.96 62.52 4.09
C LEU A 13 37.50 61.41 5.03
N SER A 14 38.39 60.58 4.50
CA SER A 14 39.10 59.46 5.11
C SER A 14 39.86 59.76 6.42
N GLY A 15 39.97 58.73 7.27
CA GLY A 15 40.88 58.69 8.43
C GLY A 15 41.28 57.26 8.76
N LEU A 16 42.45 56.84 8.28
CA LEU A 16 43.11 55.58 8.56
C LEU A 16 43.89 55.70 9.88
N LEU A 17 43.58 54.92 10.92
CA LEU A 17 44.51 54.66 12.02
C LEU A 17 44.32 53.25 12.57
N LEU A 18 45.41 52.46 12.45
CA LEU A 18 45.62 51.18 13.10
C LEU A 18 45.74 51.36 14.62
N ALA A 19 45.11 50.47 15.38
CA ALA A 19 45.55 50.15 16.73
C ALA A 19 45.29 48.66 17.00
N CYS A 20 46.39 47.90 17.10
CA CYS A 20 46.40 46.53 17.60
C CYS A 20 46.07 46.51 19.10
N SER A 21 45.23 45.57 19.52
CA SER A 21 45.21 45.05 20.90
C SER A 21 44.55 43.66 20.94
N PRO A 22 44.92 42.82 21.92
CA PRO A 22 44.98 41.38 21.77
C PRO A 22 43.62 40.69 21.93
N SER A 23 43.41 39.67 21.12
CA SER A 23 42.23 38.79 21.12
C SER A 23 42.20 37.91 22.37
N THR A 24 41.18 38.11 23.20
CA THR A 24 40.65 37.11 24.14
C THR A 24 40.19 35.87 23.36
N PRO A 25 40.37 34.63 23.85
CA PRO A 25 39.95 33.45 23.11
C PRO A 25 38.42 33.40 23.04
N ALA A 26 37.89 33.41 21.83
CA ALA A 26 36.52 33.01 21.57
C ALA A 26 36.38 31.49 21.80
N PRO A 27 35.24 31.01 22.32
CA PRO A 27 35.03 29.58 22.50
C PRO A 27 34.97 28.89 21.13
N GLU A 28 35.65 27.76 21.00
CA GLU A 28 35.61 26.89 19.82
C GLU A 28 34.17 26.59 19.43
N SER A 29 33.79 27.04 18.23
CA SER A 29 32.64 26.51 17.51
C SER A 29 32.92 25.04 17.22
N GLN A 30 32.26 24.16 17.95
CA GLN A 30 32.11 22.77 17.56
C GLN A 30 31.32 22.74 16.24
N THR A 31 32.04 22.54 15.15
CA THR A 31 31.46 22.13 13.87
C THR A 31 30.89 20.73 14.06
N SER A 32 29.60 20.65 14.35
CA SER A 32 28.85 19.41 14.25
C SER A 32 28.78 19.00 12.78
N ASP A 33 29.69 18.13 12.36
CA ASP A 33 29.58 17.35 11.14
C ASP A 33 28.33 16.46 11.23
N THR A 34 27.18 16.98 10.83
CA THR A 34 25.97 16.19 10.63
C THR A 34 26.11 15.38 9.34
N LYS A 35 26.81 14.25 9.44
CA LYS A 35 26.68 13.14 8.50
C LYS A 35 25.20 12.72 8.48
N PRO A 36 24.51 12.65 7.32
CA PRO A 36 23.15 12.15 7.28
C PRO A 36 23.17 10.71 7.78
N LEU A 37 22.51 10.45 8.90
CA LEU A 37 22.33 9.12 9.44
C LEU A 37 21.30 8.41 8.56
N SER A 38 21.76 7.86 7.43
CA SER A 38 20.97 6.93 6.65
C SER A 38 20.89 5.62 7.42
N THR A 39 19.82 5.45 8.20
CA THR A 39 19.47 4.18 8.87
C THR A 39 18.40 3.43 8.10
N HIS A 40 18.48 3.41 6.76
CA HIS A 40 17.86 2.32 6.03
C HIS A 40 18.87 1.19 6.03
N ALA A 41 18.68 0.24 6.95
CA ALA A 41 19.32 -1.06 6.81
C ALA A 41 19.03 -1.55 5.38
N PRO A 42 20.06 -1.98 4.61
CA PRO A 42 19.80 -2.57 3.31
C PRO A 42 18.83 -3.72 3.54
N MET A 43 17.71 -3.71 2.81
CA MET A 43 16.83 -4.87 2.78
C MET A 43 17.71 -6.10 2.50
N PRO A 44 17.58 -7.20 3.26
CA PRO A 44 18.31 -8.42 2.93
C PRO A 44 18.07 -8.72 1.46
N ALA A 45 19.16 -8.97 0.72
CA ALA A 45 19.08 -9.40 -0.67
C ALA A 45 18.02 -10.51 -0.73
N ALA A 46 17.04 -10.35 -1.63
CA ALA A 46 16.00 -11.37 -1.81
C ALA A 46 16.71 -12.72 -1.93
N PRO A 47 16.35 -13.74 -1.13
CA PRO A 47 16.94 -15.07 -1.30
C PRO A 47 16.77 -15.43 -2.76
N VAL A 48 17.86 -15.87 -3.39
CA VAL A 48 17.88 -16.19 -4.81
C VAL A 48 16.90 -17.33 -5.03
N CYS A 49 15.68 -16.98 -5.42
CA CYS A 49 14.61 -17.91 -5.74
C CYS A 49 14.89 -18.46 -7.14
N ASP A 50 15.82 -19.41 -7.28
CA ASP A 50 15.97 -20.10 -8.56
C ASP A 50 14.86 -21.14 -8.71
N VAL A 51 13.74 -20.73 -9.28
CA VAL A 51 12.61 -21.62 -9.58
C VAL A 51 13.06 -22.83 -10.41
N ASN A 52 14.16 -22.74 -11.16
CA ASN A 52 14.65 -23.86 -11.95
C ASN A 52 15.18 -25.02 -11.10
N THR A 53 15.59 -24.79 -9.85
CA THR A 53 16.07 -25.84 -8.94
C THR A 53 14.95 -26.61 -8.25
N LEU A 54 13.69 -26.17 -8.37
CA LEU A 54 12.55 -26.83 -7.75
C LEU A 54 12.12 -28.09 -8.51
N SER A 55 11.63 -29.08 -7.76
CA SER A 55 10.94 -30.23 -8.34
C SER A 55 9.66 -29.78 -9.08
N PRO A 56 9.14 -30.54 -10.07
CA PRO A 56 7.86 -30.22 -10.69
C PRO A 56 6.70 -30.10 -9.70
N ARG A 57 6.71 -30.89 -8.62
CA ARG A 57 5.70 -30.80 -7.55
C ARG A 57 5.78 -29.45 -6.83
N ASP A 58 6.98 -29.03 -6.44
CA ASP A 58 7.15 -27.77 -5.71
C ASP A 58 6.83 -26.56 -6.61
N LYS A 59 7.16 -26.63 -7.91
CA LYS A 59 6.72 -25.62 -8.89
C LYS A 59 5.21 -25.47 -8.91
N LEU A 60 4.46 -26.58 -8.86
CA LEU A 60 2.99 -26.55 -8.79
C LEU A 60 2.50 -26.02 -7.45
N ALA A 61 3.11 -26.44 -6.34
CA ALA A 61 2.73 -25.98 -5.01
C ALA A 61 2.90 -24.46 -4.85
N GLN A 62 3.92 -23.87 -5.49
CA GLN A 62 4.13 -22.42 -5.53
C GLN A 62 3.02 -21.64 -6.27
N LEU A 63 2.14 -22.31 -7.01
CA LEU A 63 0.97 -21.70 -7.66
C LEU A 63 -0.28 -21.71 -6.76
N LEU A 64 -0.19 -22.28 -5.56
CA LEU A 64 -1.32 -22.44 -4.64
C LEU A 64 -1.25 -21.43 -3.50
N THR A 65 -2.38 -20.76 -3.26
CA THR A 65 -2.64 -19.98 -2.04
C THR A 65 -3.85 -20.58 -1.35
N VAL A 66 -3.71 -20.92 -0.07
CA VAL A 66 -4.74 -21.67 0.68
C VAL A 66 -5.13 -20.96 1.98
N GLY A 67 -6.42 -20.97 2.30
CA GLY A 67 -6.90 -20.48 3.60
C GLY A 67 -6.41 -21.36 4.74
N VAL A 68 -6.03 -20.75 5.86
CA VAL A 68 -5.54 -21.45 7.06
C VAL A 68 -6.39 -21.11 8.28
N LYS A 69 -6.53 -22.06 9.21
CA LYS A 69 -7.30 -21.86 10.44
C LYS A 69 -6.51 -21.20 11.56
N ASP A 70 -5.26 -21.62 11.74
CA ASP A 70 -4.40 -21.20 12.84
C ASP A 70 -2.92 -21.42 12.48
N ALA A 71 -2.02 -21.17 13.44
CA ALA A 71 -0.58 -21.28 13.26
C ALA A 71 -0.10 -22.71 12.95
N ASP A 72 -0.74 -23.72 13.54
CA ASP A 72 -0.34 -25.12 13.37
C ASP A 72 -0.75 -25.63 11.98
N ASP A 73 -1.97 -25.30 11.54
CA ASP A 73 -2.46 -25.58 10.18
C ASP A 73 -1.55 -24.92 9.13
N ALA A 74 -1.22 -23.64 9.31
CA ALA A 74 -0.32 -22.92 8.41
C ALA A 74 1.08 -23.51 8.37
N ARG A 75 1.69 -23.83 9.52
CA ARG A 75 3.00 -24.48 9.56
C ARG A 75 2.97 -25.84 8.87
N SER A 76 1.91 -26.63 9.11
CA SER A 76 1.74 -27.94 8.52
C SER A 76 1.70 -27.87 6.99
N VAL A 77 0.87 -26.99 6.42
CA VAL A 77 0.73 -26.89 4.96
C VAL A 77 1.97 -26.30 4.29
N VAL A 78 2.62 -25.32 4.92
CA VAL A 78 3.86 -24.72 4.38
C VAL A 78 5.02 -25.72 4.40
N SER A 79 5.23 -26.42 5.52
CA SER A 79 6.36 -27.36 5.66
C SER A 79 6.16 -28.67 4.90
N SER A 80 4.92 -29.19 4.80
CA SER A 80 4.68 -30.50 4.20
C SER A 80 4.26 -30.43 2.72
N GLN A 81 3.61 -29.34 2.30
CA GLN A 81 3.11 -29.18 0.94
C GLN A 81 3.84 -28.10 0.15
N HIS A 82 4.69 -27.28 0.78
CA HIS A 82 5.46 -26.21 0.14
C HIS A 82 4.60 -25.24 -0.68
N VAL A 83 3.39 -24.92 -0.19
CA VAL A 83 2.49 -23.98 -0.85
C VAL A 83 3.16 -22.60 -1.03
N GLY A 84 2.85 -21.92 -2.12
CA GLY A 84 3.38 -20.58 -2.42
C GLY A 84 2.79 -19.50 -1.53
N GLY A 85 1.58 -19.70 -1.02
CA GLY A 85 0.94 -18.74 -0.14
C GLY A 85 -0.10 -19.30 0.81
N ILE A 86 -0.40 -18.51 1.83
CA ILE A 86 -1.51 -18.72 2.77
C ILE A 86 -2.41 -17.48 2.78
N MET A 87 -3.70 -17.71 3.04
CA MET A 87 -4.70 -16.64 3.16
C MET A 87 -5.24 -16.57 4.59
N ILE A 88 -5.20 -15.37 5.14
CA ILE A 88 -5.87 -14.99 6.39
C ILE A 88 -7.32 -14.64 6.03
N GLY A 89 -8.27 -15.47 6.48
CA GLY A 89 -9.69 -15.31 6.22
C GLY A 89 -10.48 -14.94 7.46
N SER A 90 -11.80 -14.84 7.32
CA SER A 90 -12.72 -14.64 8.47
C SER A 90 -12.74 -15.83 9.44
N TRP A 91 -12.24 -16.99 9.01
CA TRP A 91 -12.16 -18.23 9.79
C TRP A 91 -10.81 -18.41 10.49
N THR A 92 -9.84 -17.51 10.29
CA THR A 92 -8.50 -17.64 10.82
C THR A 92 -8.42 -17.09 12.25
N ASP A 93 -7.79 -17.82 13.18
CA ASP A 93 -7.45 -17.32 14.51
C ASP A 93 -6.37 -16.24 14.39
N LEU A 94 -6.77 -14.98 14.56
CA LEU A 94 -5.90 -13.82 14.42
C LEU A 94 -4.77 -13.75 15.47
N SER A 95 -4.78 -14.58 16.51
CA SER A 95 -3.65 -14.69 17.44
C SER A 95 -2.35 -15.08 16.73
N MET A 96 -2.45 -15.81 15.61
CA MET A 96 -1.30 -16.18 14.77
C MET A 96 -0.72 -15.01 13.96
N VAL A 97 -1.49 -13.93 13.77
CA VAL A 97 -1.16 -12.81 12.87
C VAL A 97 -0.31 -11.79 13.61
N ASN A 98 0.97 -12.13 13.76
CA ASN A 98 1.99 -11.26 14.31
C ASN A 98 3.35 -11.57 13.65
N GLU A 99 4.28 -10.61 13.73
CA GLU A 99 5.56 -10.69 13.04
C GLU A 99 6.34 -11.97 13.36
N ALA A 100 6.40 -12.36 14.63
CA ALA A 100 7.20 -13.51 15.07
C ALA A 100 6.63 -14.82 14.52
N SER A 101 5.32 -15.03 14.69
CA SER A 101 4.61 -16.23 14.23
C SER A 101 4.68 -16.37 12.71
N LEU A 102 4.34 -15.31 11.96
CA LEU A 102 4.32 -15.38 10.50
C LEU A 102 5.72 -15.49 9.88
N ARG A 103 6.75 -14.89 10.52
CA ARG A 103 8.14 -15.08 10.11
C ARG A 103 8.59 -16.52 10.29
N ASP A 104 8.24 -17.14 11.42
CA ASP A 104 8.61 -18.51 11.71
C ASP A 104 7.90 -19.51 10.78
N ILE A 105 6.61 -19.31 10.50
CA ILE A 105 5.87 -20.08 9.49
C ILE A 105 6.51 -19.92 8.10
N SER A 106 6.83 -18.69 7.70
CA SER A 106 7.42 -18.40 6.38
C SER A 106 8.80 -19.04 6.20
N ALA A 107 9.56 -19.22 7.28
CA ALA A 107 10.88 -19.86 7.24
C ALA A 107 10.83 -21.39 7.08
N ALA A 108 9.66 -22.01 7.18
CA ALA A 108 9.50 -23.46 7.05
C ALA A 108 9.52 -23.97 5.59
N GLY A 109 9.38 -23.06 4.61
CA GLY A 109 9.34 -23.38 3.18
C GLY A 109 10.64 -23.07 2.43
N PRO A 110 10.80 -23.60 1.21
CA PRO A 110 12.00 -23.38 0.39
C PRO A 110 12.09 -21.98 -0.24
N LEU A 111 10.99 -21.21 -0.24
CA LEU A 111 10.88 -19.88 -0.84
C LEU A 111 10.13 -18.93 0.12
N PRO A 112 10.29 -17.60 -0.01
CA PRO A 112 9.48 -16.65 0.73
C PRO A 112 7.98 -16.88 0.52
N LEU A 113 7.25 -17.05 1.61
CA LEU A 113 5.81 -17.30 1.61
C LEU A 113 5.01 -16.03 1.31
N ALA A 114 4.02 -16.12 0.41
CA ALA A 114 3.01 -15.08 0.28
C ALA A 114 1.98 -15.21 1.42
N VAL A 115 1.88 -14.20 2.27
CA VAL A 115 0.81 -14.09 3.28
C VAL A 115 -0.20 -13.07 2.78
N THR A 116 -1.42 -13.54 2.49
CA THR A 116 -2.47 -12.76 1.84
C THR A 116 -3.68 -12.54 2.74
N VAL A 117 -4.44 -11.46 2.49
CA VAL A 117 -5.65 -11.11 3.25
C VAL A 117 -6.59 -10.27 2.38
N ASP A 118 -7.88 -10.26 2.71
CA ASP A 118 -8.84 -9.27 2.18
C ASP A 118 -8.95 -8.07 3.15
N GLU A 119 -8.19 -7.00 2.93
CA GLU A 119 -8.17 -5.81 3.80
C GLU A 119 -8.58 -4.52 3.06
N GLU A 120 -9.78 -4.56 2.46
CA GLU A 120 -10.36 -3.45 1.69
C GLU A 120 -10.75 -2.25 2.56
N GLY A 121 -11.11 -2.51 3.83
CA GLY A 121 -11.81 -1.57 4.71
C GLY A 121 -13.33 -1.74 4.64
N GLY A 122 -14.07 -0.95 5.42
CA GLY A 122 -15.53 -1.08 5.53
C GLY A 122 -15.96 -2.50 5.90
N ARG A 123 -16.90 -3.06 5.12
CA ARG A 123 -17.45 -4.41 5.36
C ARG A 123 -16.46 -5.55 5.18
N VAL A 124 -15.33 -5.33 4.47
CA VAL A 124 -14.31 -6.34 4.20
C VAL A 124 -12.96 -5.89 4.78
N SER A 125 -12.79 -6.10 6.09
CA SER A 125 -11.62 -5.66 6.86
C SER A 125 -11.28 -6.71 7.92
N ARG A 126 -10.59 -7.79 7.51
CA ARG A 126 -10.27 -8.94 8.38
C ARG A 126 -9.35 -8.58 9.55
N LEU A 127 -8.53 -7.54 9.37
CA LEU A 127 -7.53 -7.08 10.34
C LEU A 127 -7.99 -5.86 11.14
N SER A 128 -9.24 -5.43 11.03
CA SER A 128 -9.79 -4.25 11.74
C SER A 128 -9.48 -4.23 13.25
N SER A 129 -9.53 -5.39 13.92
CA SER A 129 -9.18 -5.53 15.34
C SER A 129 -7.70 -5.32 15.67
N LEU A 130 -6.81 -5.45 14.67
CA LEU A 130 -5.35 -5.32 14.82
C LEU A 130 -4.82 -3.99 14.28
N ILE A 131 -5.40 -3.47 13.19
CA ILE A 131 -4.89 -2.28 12.48
C ILE A 131 -5.84 -1.07 12.50
N GLY A 132 -7.02 -1.24 13.10
CA GLY A 132 -8.09 -0.24 13.17
C GLY A 132 -9.06 -0.31 11.99
N GLU A 133 -10.26 0.23 12.22
CA GLU A 133 -11.30 0.33 11.21
C GLU A 133 -10.98 1.41 10.16
N GLN A 134 -11.54 1.24 8.97
CA GLN A 134 -11.51 2.19 7.86
C GLN A 134 -12.93 2.29 7.26
N PRO A 135 -13.39 3.47 6.83
CA PRO A 135 -14.59 3.56 5.99
C PRO A 135 -14.50 2.69 4.73
N SER A 136 -15.66 2.35 4.14
CA SER A 136 -15.72 1.65 2.86
C SER A 136 -15.17 2.50 1.72
N ALA A 137 -14.80 1.86 0.61
CA ALA A 137 -14.22 2.51 -0.56
C ALA A 137 -15.11 3.65 -1.09
N ARG A 138 -16.43 3.42 -1.13
CA ARG A 138 -17.41 4.44 -1.54
C ARG A 138 -17.38 5.66 -0.61
N VAL A 139 -17.39 5.42 0.70
CA VAL A 139 -17.35 6.52 1.70
C VAL A 139 -16.02 7.27 1.61
N LEU A 140 -14.90 6.58 1.43
CA LEU A 140 -13.62 7.24 1.19
C LEU A 140 -13.67 8.15 -0.04
N ALA A 141 -14.18 7.66 -1.17
CA ALA A 141 -14.27 8.44 -2.40
C ALA A 141 -15.28 9.61 -2.35
N GLN A 142 -16.13 9.66 -1.33
CA GLN A 142 -17.08 10.74 -1.08
C GLN A 142 -16.57 11.76 -0.05
N THR A 143 -15.70 11.33 0.87
CA THR A 143 -15.32 12.12 2.05
C THR A 143 -13.84 12.48 2.11
N LYS A 144 -13.02 11.93 1.22
CA LYS A 144 -11.57 12.11 1.18
C LYS A 144 -11.11 12.48 -0.21
N SER A 145 -10.05 13.27 -0.29
CA SER A 145 -9.30 13.46 -1.52
C SER A 145 -8.51 12.20 -1.90
N VAL A 146 -8.12 12.10 -3.18
CA VAL A 146 -7.29 11.00 -3.71
C VAL A 146 -5.98 10.86 -2.93
N ASP A 147 -5.33 11.98 -2.56
CA ASP A 147 -4.09 11.97 -1.79
C ASP A 147 -4.29 11.51 -0.34
N GLU A 148 -5.42 11.86 0.29
CA GLU A 148 -5.77 11.31 1.61
C GLU A 148 -6.00 9.79 1.54
N VAL A 149 -6.66 9.29 0.51
CA VAL A 149 -6.87 7.83 0.32
C VAL A 149 -5.55 7.10 0.10
N TYR A 150 -4.63 7.68 -0.66
CA TYR A 150 -3.25 7.19 -0.76
C TYR A 150 -2.57 7.11 0.62
N GLY A 151 -2.66 8.18 1.44
CA GLY A 151 -2.07 8.22 2.77
C GLY A 151 -2.67 7.18 3.73
N ILE A 152 -3.99 6.98 3.67
CA ILE A 152 -4.70 5.94 4.43
C ILE A 152 -4.19 4.55 4.05
N ALA A 153 -4.11 4.24 2.75
CA ALA A 153 -3.64 2.95 2.27
C ALA A 153 -2.16 2.71 2.62
N LEU A 154 -1.33 3.75 2.60
CA LEU A 154 0.07 3.68 3.02
C LEU A 154 0.21 3.35 4.51
N ASP A 155 -0.54 4.03 5.38
CA ASP A 155 -0.52 3.77 6.83
C ASP A 155 -0.98 2.34 7.15
N ARG A 156 -2.10 1.93 6.57
CA ARG A 156 -2.64 0.57 6.75
C ARG A 156 -1.72 -0.49 6.18
N GLY A 157 -1.14 -0.25 5.00
CA GLY A 157 -0.13 -1.10 4.42
C GLY A 157 1.09 -1.29 5.33
N LYS A 158 1.57 -0.24 6.00
CA LYS A 158 2.69 -0.33 6.96
C LYS A 158 2.33 -1.19 8.16
N LYS A 159 1.11 -1.03 8.70
CA LYS A 159 0.59 -1.89 9.79
C LYS A 159 0.50 -3.36 9.34
N MET A 160 -0.02 -3.62 8.14
CA MET A 160 -0.06 -4.96 7.55
C MET A 160 1.34 -5.57 7.40
N ARG A 161 2.31 -4.81 6.88
CA ARG A 161 3.71 -5.26 6.77
C ARG A 161 4.31 -5.60 8.12
N ALA A 162 4.04 -4.80 9.16
CA ALA A 162 4.53 -5.04 10.51
C ALA A 162 3.97 -6.33 11.11
N LEU A 163 2.79 -6.76 10.68
CA LEU A 163 2.22 -8.07 11.07
C LEU A 163 2.83 -9.23 10.27
N GLY A 164 3.47 -8.99 9.13
CA GLY A 164 4.01 -10.02 8.24
C GLY A 164 3.17 -10.29 6.98
N ILE A 165 2.12 -9.50 6.74
CA ILE A 165 1.32 -9.58 5.51
C ILE A 165 2.16 -9.10 4.32
N THR A 166 2.07 -9.81 3.19
CA THR A 166 2.83 -9.47 1.98
C THR A 166 1.95 -9.06 0.80
N VAL A 167 0.71 -9.54 0.77
CA VAL A 167 -0.27 -9.25 -0.29
C VAL A 167 -1.58 -8.84 0.36
N ASP A 168 -2.21 -7.81 -0.19
CA ASP A 168 -3.58 -7.45 0.14
C ASP A 168 -4.42 -7.60 -1.12
N PHE A 169 -5.53 -8.31 -1.02
CA PHE A 169 -6.51 -8.45 -2.09
C PHE A 169 -7.37 -7.17 -2.18
N ALA A 170 -6.71 -6.04 -2.35
CA ALA A 170 -7.28 -4.73 -2.55
C ALA A 170 -6.35 -3.92 -3.47
N PRO A 171 -6.86 -2.90 -4.18
CA PRO A 171 -8.22 -2.38 -4.15
C PRO A 171 -9.23 -3.11 -5.05
N VAL A 172 -10.51 -2.96 -4.71
CA VAL A 172 -11.62 -3.21 -5.64
C VAL A 172 -11.64 -2.11 -6.71
N VAL A 173 -11.72 -2.50 -7.98
CA VAL A 173 -11.82 -1.61 -9.14
C VAL A 173 -13.10 -1.84 -9.95
N ASP A 174 -14.04 -2.61 -9.39
CA ASP A 174 -15.37 -2.78 -9.96
C ASP A 174 -16.12 -1.44 -9.94
N VAL A 175 -16.83 -1.12 -11.02
CA VAL A 175 -17.59 0.13 -11.19
C VAL A 175 -19.06 -0.16 -10.94
N THR A 176 -19.69 0.48 -9.95
CA THR A 176 -21.12 0.23 -9.68
C THR A 176 -21.79 1.36 -8.89
N SER A 177 -23.06 1.59 -9.20
CA SER A 177 -24.00 2.43 -8.44
C SER A 177 -24.91 1.63 -7.52
N ASP A 178 -24.72 0.31 -7.38
CA ASP A 178 -25.59 -0.55 -6.58
C ASP A 178 -25.65 -0.13 -5.11
N ALA A 179 -26.71 -0.55 -4.41
CA ALA A 179 -26.89 -0.28 -3.00
C ALA A 179 -25.71 -0.79 -2.15
N ASP A 180 -25.45 -0.10 -1.03
CA ASP A 180 -24.22 -0.29 -0.26
C ASP A 180 -24.03 -1.73 0.26
N ASP A 181 -25.10 -2.43 0.60
CA ASP A 181 -25.10 -3.77 1.19
C ASP A 181 -25.07 -4.92 0.17
N THR A 182 -24.96 -4.63 -1.13
CA THR A 182 -24.82 -5.66 -2.17
C THR A 182 -23.41 -6.27 -2.22
N VAL A 183 -23.24 -7.28 -3.08
CA VAL A 183 -21.99 -8.05 -3.23
C VAL A 183 -20.77 -7.17 -3.51
N ILE A 184 -20.91 -6.16 -4.38
CA ILE A 184 -19.90 -5.10 -4.57
C ILE A 184 -20.32 -3.86 -3.76
N GLY A 185 -21.42 -3.20 -4.11
CA GLY A 185 -22.00 -2.10 -3.34
C GLY A 185 -20.97 -1.04 -2.93
N ASP A 186 -20.88 -0.78 -1.62
CA ASP A 186 -19.96 0.22 -1.06
C ASP A 186 -18.47 -0.16 -1.10
N ARG A 187 -18.12 -1.37 -1.54
CA ARG A 187 -16.74 -1.81 -1.79
C ARG A 187 -16.15 -1.17 -3.04
N SER A 188 -16.99 -0.66 -3.95
CA SER A 188 -16.56 0.13 -5.09
C SER A 188 -16.30 1.59 -4.69
N PHE A 189 -15.30 2.22 -5.32
CA PHE A 189 -15.05 3.66 -5.17
C PHE A 189 -16.09 4.53 -5.91
N GLY A 190 -16.93 3.95 -6.77
CA GLY A 190 -18.01 4.68 -7.44
C GLY A 190 -18.52 4.02 -8.73
N ASP A 191 -19.39 4.74 -9.42
CA ASP A 191 -20.04 4.37 -10.67
C ASP A 191 -19.43 5.07 -11.91
N ASP A 192 -18.44 5.94 -11.70
CA ASP A 192 -17.63 6.55 -12.75
C ASP A 192 -16.27 5.83 -12.86
N PRO A 193 -15.95 5.21 -14.00
CA PRO A 193 -14.67 4.53 -14.21
C PRO A 193 -13.43 5.42 -14.02
N ALA A 194 -13.53 6.70 -14.36
CA ALA A 194 -12.42 7.65 -14.18
C ALA A 194 -12.17 7.86 -12.69
N LYS A 195 -13.24 8.07 -11.91
CA LYS A 195 -13.16 8.19 -10.45
C LYS A 195 -12.62 6.92 -9.80
N VAL A 196 -13.11 5.75 -10.21
CA VAL A 196 -12.57 4.46 -9.72
C VAL A 196 -11.07 4.33 -10.02
N THR A 197 -10.65 4.72 -11.22
CA THR A 197 -9.23 4.71 -11.62
C THR A 197 -8.37 5.57 -10.69
N GLU A 198 -8.81 6.79 -10.38
CA GLU A 198 -8.06 7.70 -9.52
C GLU A 198 -7.94 7.18 -8.08
N TYR A 199 -9.06 6.82 -7.46
CA TYR A 199 -9.09 6.43 -6.05
C TYR A 199 -8.50 5.04 -5.81
N ALA A 200 -8.84 4.05 -6.63
CA ALA A 200 -8.24 2.73 -6.52
C ALA A 200 -6.74 2.79 -6.89
N GLY A 201 -6.35 3.61 -7.87
CA GLY A 201 -4.94 3.84 -8.19
C GLY A 201 -4.16 4.40 -7.00
N ALA A 202 -4.73 5.38 -6.29
CA ALA A 202 -4.14 5.92 -5.06
C ALA A 202 -4.04 4.88 -3.94
N TYR A 203 -5.08 4.07 -3.72
CA TYR A 203 -5.08 3.00 -2.72
C TYR A 203 -4.01 1.95 -3.05
N ALA A 204 -3.96 1.47 -4.30
CA ALA A 204 -2.94 0.54 -4.77
C ALA A 204 -1.51 1.11 -4.64
N ARG A 205 -1.33 2.41 -4.93
CA ARG A 205 -0.04 3.10 -4.74
C ARG A 205 0.38 3.08 -3.27
N GLY A 206 -0.53 3.40 -2.35
CA GLY A 206 -0.25 3.41 -0.90
C GLY A 206 0.18 2.03 -0.39
N LEU A 207 -0.55 0.98 -0.76
CA LEU A 207 -0.18 -0.40 -0.43
C LEU A 207 1.21 -0.76 -0.99
N ARG A 208 1.45 -0.45 -2.28
CA ARG A 208 2.71 -0.75 -2.97
C ARG A 208 3.90 -0.08 -2.29
N GLU A 209 3.77 1.19 -1.93
CA GLU A 209 4.82 1.96 -1.24
C GLU A 209 5.02 1.52 0.21
N ALA A 210 3.98 1.00 0.86
CA ALA A 210 4.15 0.30 2.13
C ALA A 210 4.90 -1.03 1.98
N GLY A 211 5.09 -1.54 0.76
CA GLY A 211 5.70 -2.83 0.48
C GLY A 211 4.72 -4.00 0.43
N VAL A 212 3.41 -3.75 0.50
CA VAL A 212 2.36 -4.76 0.30
C VAL A 212 2.05 -4.84 -1.19
N LEU A 213 1.89 -6.05 -1.74
CA LEU A 213 1.45 -6.22 -3.12
C LEU A 213 -0.07 -5.95 -3.20
N PRO A 214 -0.53 -4.89 -3.91
CA PRO A 214 -1.95 -4.71 -4.18
C PRO A 214 -2.43 -5.67 -5.28
N VAL A 215 -3.69 -6.05 -5.22
CA VAL A 215 -4.35 -6.89 -6.24
C VAL A 215 -5.66 -6.22 -6.66
N LEU A 216 -5.73 -5.83 -7.93
CA LEU A 216 -6.93 -5.27 -8.53
C LEU A 216 -7.98 -6.36 -8.73
N LYS A 217 -9.22 -6.12 -8.31
CA LYS A 217 -10.31 -7.09 -8.44
C LYS A 217 -11.68 -6.45 -8.74
N HIS A 218 -12.61 -7.15 -9.39
CA HIS A 218 -12.55 -8.54 -9.85
C HIS A 218 -12.62 -8.58 -11.39
N PHE A 219 -11.50 -8.87 -12.06
CA PHE A 219 -11.45 -8.82 -13.53
C PHE A 219 -12.42 -9.84 -14.16
N PRO A 220 -13.17 -9.50 -15.24
CA PRO A 220 -13.12 -8.25 -16.03
C PRO A 220 -14.03 -7.12 -15.54
N GLY A 221 -14.64 -7.26 -14.36
CA GLY A 221 -15.61 -6.33 -13.79
C GLY A 221 -16.81 -7.08 -13.21
N HIS A 222 -17.03 -6.95 -11.90
CA HIS A 222 -18.17 -7.54 -11.19
C HIS A 222 -19.26 -6.51 -10.87
N GLY A 223 -18.97 -5.22 -11.00
CA GLY A 223 -19.87 -4.14 -10.59
C GLY A 223 -21.23 -4.12 -11.27
N HIS A 224 -21.33 -4.69 -12.48
CA HIS A 224 -22.58 -4.89 -13.22
C HIS A 224 -22.95 -6.37 -13.41
N GLY A 225 -22.41 -7.26 -12.59
CA GLY A 225 -22.72 -8.69 -12.63
C GLY A 225 -24.19 -8.97 -12.27
N SER A 226 -24.78 -10.01 -12.86
CA SER A 226 -26.20 -10.36 -12.67
C SER A 226 -26.58 -10.86 -11.26
N GLY A 227 -25.66 -10.88 -10.29
CA GLY A 227 -25.93 -11.39 -8.94
C GLY A 227 -24.66 -11.59 -8.10
N ASP A 228 -24.78 -12.40 -7.05
CA ASP A 228 -23.69 -12.69 -6.11
C ASP A 228 -23.00 -14.03 -6.43
N SER A 229 -21.72 -13.96 -6.84
CA SER A 229 -20.91 -15.12 -7.18
C SER A 229 -20.60 -16.06 -6.00
N HIS A 230 -20.83 -15.65 -4.76
CA HIS A 230 -20.76 -16.56 -3.61
C HIS A 230 -21.91 -17.57 -3.60
N THR A 231 -23.02 -17.25 -4.27
CA THR A 231 -24.27 -18.04 -4.20
C THR A 231 -24.66 -18.69 -5.53
N GLY A 232 -24.04 -18.30 -6.65
CA GLY A 232 -24.35 -18.87 -7.95
C GLY A 232 -23.51 -18.32 -9.09
N SER A 233 -23.77 -18.79 -10.30
CA SER A 233 -23.14 -18.25 -11.51
C SER A 233 -23.67 -16.85 -11.80
N VAL A 234 -22.78 -15.97 -12.23
CA VAL A 234 -23.07 -14.58 -12.59
C VAL A 234 -22.65 -14.33 -14.03
N THR A 235 -23.39 -13.48 -14.73
CA THR A 235 -23.09 -13.05 -16.09
C THR A 235 -22.86 -11.55 -16.08
N THR A 236 -21.78 -11.11 -16.71
CA THR A 236 -21.48 -9.68 -16.91
C THR A 236 -22.24 -9.14 -18.12
N PRO A 237 -22.28 -7.81 -18.33
CA PRO A 237 -22.59 -7.23 -19.63
C PRO A 237 -21.70 -7.79 -20.75
N PRO A 238 -22.11 -7.64 -22.03
CA PRO A 238 -21.28 -7.98 -23.18
C PRO A 238 -19.92 -7.27 -23.15
N LEU A 239 -18.89 -7.93 -23.69
CA LEU A 239 -17.51 -7.42 -23.68
C LEU A 239 -17.36 -5.99 -24.24
N GLU A 240 -18.13 -5.61 -25.26
CA GLU A 240 -18.05 -4.26 -25.83
C GLU A 240 -18.52 -3.17 -24.86
N GLU A 241 -19.47 -3.47 -23.97
CA GLU A 241 -19.90 -2.55 -22.92
C GLU A 241 -18.83 -2.45 -21.82
N LEU A 242 -18.25 -3.60 -21.42
CA LEU A 242 -17.17 -3.64 -20.42
C LEU A 242 -15.96 -2.79 -20.84
N LYS A 243 -15.59 -2.81 -22.13
CA LYS A 243 -14.46 -2.03 -22.66
C LYS A 243 -14.61 -0.52 -22.43
N GLY A 244 -15.83 0.00 -22.46
CA GLY A 244 -16.13 1.42 -22.27
C GLY A 244 -16.39 1.81 -20.82
N ASN A 245 -16.44 0.85 -19.90
CA ASN A 245 -16.83 1.05 -18.51
C ASN A 245 -15.90 0.26 -17.56
N ASP A 246 -16.24 -0.98 -17.24
CA ASP A 246 -15.60 -1.80 -16.20
C ASP A 246 -14.11 -2.11 -16.45
N LEU A 247 -13.68 -2.16 -17.72
CA LEU A 247 -12.28 -2.42 -18.08
C LEU A 247 -11.40 -1.16 -18.09
N VAL A 248 -11.99 0.03 -18.00
CA VAL A 248 -11.26 1.31 -18.04
C VAL A 248 -10.23 1.43 -16.90
N PRO A 249 -10.55 1.07 -15.63
CA PRO A 249 -9.54 1.09 -14.57
C PRO A 249 -8.35 0.17 -14.86
N TYR A 250 -8.59 -1.03 -15.38
CA TYR A 250 -7.52 -2.00 -15.69
C TYR A 250 -6.58 -1.53 -16.79
N ALA A 251 -7.07 -0.77 -17.76
CA ALA A 251 -6.28 -0.26 -18.88
C ALA A 251 -5.09 0.61 -18.44
N THR A 252 -5.18 1.26 -17.28
CA THR A 252 -4.11 2.11 -16.74
C THR A 252 -3.42 1.50 -15.52
N LEU A 253 -4.18 0.93 -14.58
CA LEU A 253 -3.66 0.52 -13.28
C LEU A 253 -2.73 -0.71 -13.38
N THR A 254 -2.90 -1.56 -14.39
CA THR A 254 -2.05 -2.75 -14.60
C THR A 254 -0.62 -2.40 -15.05
N ALA A 255 -0.42 -1.23 -15.66
CA ALA A 255 0.89 -0.78 -16.14
C ALA A 255 1.74 -0.08 -15.07
N GLN A 256 1.21 0.11 -13.86
CA GLN A 256 1.90 0.83 -12.79
C GLN A 256 2.95 -0.05 -12.10
N ALA A 257 4.22 0.14 -12.47
CA ALA A 257 5.36 -0.55 -11.86
C ALA A 257 5.69 -0.01 -10.45
N ARG A 258 6.45 -0.79 -9.68
CA ARG A 258 7.13 -0.28 -8.46
C ARG A 258 8.04 0.89 -8.85
N LEU A 259 7.87 2.03 -8.19
CA LEU A 259 8.92 3.05 -8.13
C LEU A 259 10.12 2.37 -7.44
N ARG A 260 11.25 2.32 -8.15
CA ARG A 260 12.49 1.70 -7.68
C ARG A 260 13.16 2.55 -6.62
#